data_AF-A0A1G4AZY4-F1
#
_entry.id   AF-A0A1G4AZY4-F1
#
_cell.length_a   1.000
_cell.length_b   1.000
_cell.length_c   1.000
_cell.angle_alpha   90.00
_cell.angle_beta   90.00
_cell.angle_gamma   90.00
#
_symmetry.space_group_name_H-M   'P 1'
#
loop_
_entity.id
_entity.type
_entity.pdbx_description
1 polymer ?
#
loop_
_entity_poly.entity_id
_entity_poly.type
_entity_poly.pdbx_seq_one_letter_code
_entity_poly.pdbx_strand_id
1 'polypeptide(L)'
;MNSISDVSQLAPSVERMCDDLLKVLIHCNYPLDPDSLDQVRDKFWDRVFASGWTTNKDNMPPGQLRKRTNDEASLTIGTLNQDVAKKGSVPSHRRAGQSVLLKVSMKVGDNWEDVDASFFWVDQQGHRGSELSNASIDIEGDLTLDEAKAEVGMHYDINEKERVGGWNWDKVVHWGRYRLVNFAQQLRVPNTEDVSELKQIRLVEEHWLEKEELRQNFLNNEQLLRGD
;
A
#
# COMPACT_ATOMS: atom_id res chain seq x y z
N MET A 1 -36.61 15.13 7.77
CA MET A 1 -35.30 14.58 8.17
C MET A 1 -34.35 15.75 8.37
N ASN A 2 -33.70 15.85 9.53
CA ASN A 2 -32.71 16.90 9.75
C ASN A 2 -31.49 16.59 8.88
N SER A 3 -31.14 17.50 7.98
CA SER A 3 -29.99 17.35 7.11
C SER A 3 -28.74 17.75 7.87
N ILE A 4 -27.82 16.79 8.07
CA ILE A 4 -26.46 17.08 8.53
C ILE A 4 -25.59 17.18 7.28
N SER A 5 -24.94 18.32 7.12
CA SER A 5 -24.11 18.69 5.97
C SER A 5 -22.69 19.11 6.34
N ASP A 6 -22.41 19.31 7.62
CA ASP A 6 -21.10 19.77 8.11
C ASP A 6 -20.78 19.20 9.50
N VAL A 7 -19.48 19.06 9.79
CA VAL A 7 -18.99 18.59 11.09
C VAL A 7 -19.39 19.53 12.23
N SER A 8 -19.52 20.83 11.99
CA SER A 8 -19.91 21.83 12.99
C SER A 8 -21.33 21.63 13.54
N GLN A 9 -22.14 20.79 12.88
CA GLN A 9 -23.48 20.43 13.33
C GLN A 9 -23.49 19.21 14.27
N LEU A 10 -22.33 18.57 14.46
CA LEU A 10 -22.16 17.42 15.34
C LEU A 10 -21.80 17.88 16.75
N ALA A 11 -22.30 17.15 17.74
CA ALA A 11 -21.78 17.28 19.10
C ALA A 11 -20.45 16.50 19.21
N PRO A 12 -19.55 16.85 20.14
CA PRO A 12 -18.27 16.15 20.29
C PRO A 12 -18.38 14.64 20.55
N SER A 13 -19.47 14.20 21.19
CA SER A 13 -19.74 12.76 21.40
C SER A 13 -20.09 12.03 20.10
N VAL A 14 -20.70 12.73 19.14
CA VAL A 14 -21.11 12.22 17.84
C VAL A 14 -19.90 12.14 16.90
N GLU A 15 -18.99 13.11 16.97
CA GLU A 15 -17.72 13.07 16.24
C GLU A 15 -16.89 11.82 16.57
N ARG A 16 -17.02 11.29 17.80
CA ARG A 16 -16.33 10.10 18.28
C ARG A 16 -17.05 8.78 17.95
N MET A 17 -18.20 8.82 17.28
CA MET A 17 -19.02 7.62 17.03
C MET A 17 -18.34 6.59 16.11
N CYS A 18 -17.29 7.00 15.40
CA CYS A 18 -16.53 6.15 14.47
C CYS A 18 -15.12 5.84 14.97
N ASP A 19 -14.74 6.23 16.21
CA ASP A 19 -13.38 6.05 16.73
C ASP A 19 -12.92 4.58 16.72
N ASP A 20 -13.85 3.63 16.86
CA ASP A 20 -13.58 2.19 16.69
C ASP A 20 -13.11 1.85 15.27
N LEU A 21 -13.79 2.38 14.25
CA LEU A 21 -13.41 2.19 12.84
C LEU A 21 -12.08 2.88 12.53
N LEU A 22 -11.88 4.09 13.07
CA LEU A 22 -10.66 4.87 12.84
C LEU A 22 -9.43 4.21 13.47
N LYS A 23 -9.57 3.55 14.62
CA LYS A 23 -8.48 2.77 15.21
C LYS A 23 -8.04 1.61 14.32
N VAL A 24 -8.99 0.89 13.72
CA VAL A 24 -8.65 -0.18 12.77
C VAL A 24 -8.04 0.39 11.50
N LEU A 25 -8.58 1.50 10.99
CA LEU A 25 -8.00 2.21 9.86
C LEU A 25 -6.55 2.62 10.12
N ILE A 26 -6.24 3.13 11.32
CA ILE A 26 -4.89 3.53 11.67
C ILE A 26 -3.94 2.34 11.59
N HIS A 27 -4.33 1.22 12.22
CA HIS A 27 -3.56 -0.01 12.20
C HIS A 27 -3.31 -0.52 10.77
N CYS A 28 -4.33 -0.44 9.90
CA CYS A 28 -4.22 -0.91 8.52
C CYS A 28 -3.44 0.02 7.59
N ASN A 29 -3.54 1.34 7.77
CA ASN A 29 -2.99 2.32 6.82
C ASN A 29 -1.61 2.86 7.19
N TYR A 30 -1.21 2.78 8.46
CA TYR A 30 0.01 3.43 8.94
C TYR A 30 0.86 2.45 9.77
N PRO A 31 1.45 1.43 9.13
CA PRO A 31 2.23 0.40 9.83
C PRO A 31 3.51 0.93 10.49
N LEU A 32 4.14 1.95 9.92
CA LEU A 32 5.43 2.50 10.40
C LEU A 32 5.26 3.75 11.27
N ASP A 33 4.45 4.71 10.81
CA ASP A 33 4.25 6.00 11.47
C ASP A 33 2.74 6.26 11.67
N PRO A 34 2.13 5.69 12.73
CA PRO A 34 0.70 5.84 12.96
C PRO A 34 0.30 7.28 13.29
N ASP A 35 -0.56 7.85 12.43
CA ASP A 35 -1.25 9.11 12.74
C ASP A 35 -2.04 8.98 14.05
N SER A 36 -2.14 10.06 14.81
CA SER A 36 -2.95 10.08 16.02
C SER A 36 -4.43 9.93 15.67
N LEU A 37 -5.21 9.36 16.60
CA LEU A 37 -6.66 9.21 16.43
C LEU A 37 -7.35 10.56 16.14
N ASP A 38 -6.87 11.65 16.75
CA ASP A 38 -7.42 12.98 16.53
C ASP A 38 -7.15 13.48 15.10
N GLN A 39 -5.92 13.32 14.60
CA GLN A 39 -5.58 13.68 13.21
C GLN A 39 -6.39 12.88 12.18
N VAL A 40 -6.58 11.59 12.42
CA VAL A 40 -7.39 10.74 11.54
C VAL A 40 -8.87 11.10 11.62
N ARG A 41 -9.38 11.47 12.80
CA ARG A 41 -10.77 11.90 12.98
C ARG A 41 -11.08 13.17 12.20
N ASP A 42 -10.19 14.16 12.25
CA ASP A 42 -10.36 15.40 11.51
C ASP A 42 -10.43 15.12 10.00
N LYS A 43 -9.44 14.37 9.47
CA LYS A 43 -9.42 13.93 8.06
C LYS A 43 -10.65 13.10 7.67
N PHE A 44 -11.16 12.31 8.60
CA PHE A 44 -12.33 11.47 8.37
C PHE A 44 -13.59 12.31 8.16
N TRP A 45 -13.87 13.28 9.03
CA TRP A 45 -15.05 14.13 8.88
C TRP A 45 -14.98 15.00 7.64
N ASP A 46 -13.79 15.52 7.29
CA ASP A 46 -13.57 16.20 6.02
C ASP A 46 -13.96 15.32 4.82
N ARG A 47 -13.58 14.03 4.85
CA ARG A 47 -13.94 13.06 3.80
C ARG A 47 -15.41 12.68 3.80
N VAL A 48 -16.04 12.55 4.98
CA VAL A 48 -17.48 12.27 5.10
C VAL A 48 -18.30 13.33 4.40
N PHE A 49 -17.98 14.61 4.61
CA PHE A 49 -18.72 15.74 4.03
C PHE A 49 -18.15 16.23 2.68
N ALA A 50 -17.07 15.61 2.18
CA ALA A 50 -16.46 15.95 0.90
C ALA A 50 -17.46 15.97 -0.26
N SER A 51 -17.22 16.85 -1.24
CA SER A 51 -18.13 17.10 -2.37
C SER A 51 -19.55 17.52 -1.93
N GLY A 52 -19.64 18.16 -0.75
CA GLY A 52 -20.90 18.62 -0.15
C GLY A 52 -21.85 17.48 0.15
N TRP A 53 -21.34 16.30 0.54
CA TRP A 53 -22.21 15.18 0.92
C TRP A 53 -23.04 15.54 2.16
N THR A 54 -24.30 15.07 2.21
CA THR A 54 -25.20 15.30 3.35
C THR A 54 -25.98 14.04 3.66
N THR A 55 -26.60 13.95 4.84
CA THR A 55 -27.42 12.78 5.23
C THR A 55 -28.68 12.57 4.37
N ASN A 56 -29.02 13.52 3.51
CA ASN A 56 -30.12 13.38 2.54
C ASN A 56 -29.66 12.85 1.17
N LYS A 57 -28.35 12.70 0.95
CA LYS A 57 -27.78 12.16 -0.29
C LYS A 57 -27.56 10.65 -0.15
N ASP A 58 -27.57 9.97 -1.29
CA ASP A 58 -27.27 8.54 -1.34
C ASP A 58 -25.87 8.25 -0.82
N ASN A 59 -25.75 7.17 -0.05
CA ASN A 59 -24.48 6.66 0.45
C ASN A 59 -24.06 5.44 -0.38
N MET A 60 -23.42 5.69 -1.52
CA MET A 60 -22.98 4.63 -2.41
C MET A 60 -21.87 3.79 -1.76
N PRO A 61 -21.94 2.45 -1.81
CA PRO A 61 -20.87 1.60 -1.31
C PRO A 61 -19.62 1.72 -2.22
N PRO A 62 -18.42 1.63 -1.64
CA PRO A 62 -17.19 1.64 -2.43
C PRO A 62 -17.08 0.39 -3.30
N GLY A 63 -16.37 0.52 -4.41
CA GLY A 63 -16.05 -0.60 -5.29
C GLY A 63 -15.14 -1.65 -4.63
N GLN A 64 -14.88 -2.73 -5.35
CA GLN A 64 -13.90 -3.73 -4.92
C GLN A 64 -12.47 -3.15 -5.01
N LEU A 65 -11.58 -3.61 -4.12
CA LEU A 65 -10.17 -3.29 -4.20
C LEU A 65 -9.61 -3.78 -5.53
N ARG A 66 -9.18 -2.84 -6.37
CA ARG A 66 -8.60 -3.18 -7.67
C ARG A 66 -7.29 -3.94 -7.50
N LYS A 67 -7.03 -4.85 -8.45
CA LYS A 67 -5.72 -5.51 -8.55
C LYS A 67 -4.64 -4.47 -8.84
N ARG A 68 -3.44 -4.73 -8.31
CA ARG A 68 -2.25 -3.95 -8.63
C ARG A 68 -1.90 -4.12 -10.11
N THR A 69 -1.58 -3.03 -10.76
CA THR A 69 -1.07 -3.00 -12.13
C THR A 69 0.44 -3.28 -12.16
N ASN A 70 1.01 -3.48 -13.35
CA ASN A 70 2.46 -3.66 -13.46
C ASN A 70 3.21 -2.35 -13.16
N ASP A 71 2.69 -1.24 -13.65
CA ASP A 71 3.31 0.09 -13.53
C ASP A 71 3.40 0.54 -12.07
N GLU A 72 2.43 0.17 -11.23
CA GLU A 72 2.46 0.43 -9.77
C GLU A 72 3.51 -0.39 -9.01
N ALA A 73 4.05 -1.43 -9.62
CA ALA A 73 5.00 -2.35 -8.98
C ALA A 73 6.35 -2.42 -9.69
N SER A 74 6.56 -1.65 -10.76
CA SER A 74 7.79 -1.70 -11.52
C SER A 74 8.18 -0.33 -12.07
N LEU A 75 9.48 -0.11 -12.18
CA LEU A 75 10.05 1.06 -12.83
C LEU A 75 10.99 0.62 -13.93
N THR A 76 11.08 1.45 -14.97
CA THR A 76 12.15 1.31 -15.97
C THR A 76 13.44 1.78 -15.32
N ILE A 77 14.42 0.88 -15.23
CA ILE A 77 15.68 1.11 -14.50
C ILE A 77 16.90 1.02 -15.43
N GLY A 78 16.75 0.45 -16.61
CA GLY A 78 17.89 0.25 -17.49
C GLY A 78 17.52 -0.26 -18.87
N THR A 79 18.55 -0.66 -19.61
CA THR A 79 18.42 -1.31 -20.92
C THR A 79 19.20 -2.61 -20.98
N LEU A 80 18.84 -3.48 -21.92
CA LEU A 80 19.59 -4.69 -22.20
C LEU A 80 20.90 -4.36 -22.91
N ASN A 81 22.02 -4.85 -22.40
CA ASN A 81 23.32 -4.68 -23.05
C ASN A 81 23.61 -5.75 -24.13
N GLN A 82 22.75 -6.78 -24.19
CA GLN A 82 22.83 -7.86 -25.18
C GLN A 82 21.44 -8.42 -25.51
N ASP A 83 21.37 -9.18 -26.59
CA ASP A 83 20.17 -9.90 -26.97
C ASP A 83 19.86 -11.03 -25.95
N VAL A 84 18.65 -11.05 -25.40
CA VAL A 84 18.21 -12.05 -24.42
C VAL A 84 17.15 -12.97 -25.01
N ALA A 85 17.46 -14.26 -25.10
CA ALA A 85 16.52 -15.24 -25.61
C ALA A 85 15.31 -15.43 -24.67
N LYS A 86 14.18 -15.80 -25.26
CA LYS A 86 12.96 -16.27 -24.60
C LYS A 86 12.48 -17.48 -25.37
N LYS A 87 12.47 -18.65 -24.71
CA LYS A 87 12.08 -19.93 -25.34
C LYS A 87 12.84 -20.23 -26.64
N GLY A 88 14.15 -19.97 -26.67
CA GLY A 88 15.03 -20.27 -27.81
C GLY A 88 15.02 -19.26 -28.96
N SER A 89 14.31 -18.13 -28.84
CA SER A 89 14.34 -17.05 -29.83
C SER A 89 14.53 -15.69 -29.16
N VAL A 90 15.08 -14.68 -29.87
CA VAL A 90 15.23 -13.32 -29.33
C VAL A 90 14.07 -12.46 -29.84
N PRO A 91 13.02 -12.22 -29.03
CA PRO A 91 11.94 -11.34 -29.43
C PRO A 91 12.42 -9.88 -29.51
N SER A 92 11.70 -9.05 -30.27
CA SER A 92 12.08 -7.63 -30.47
C SER A 92 12.26 -6.86 -29.17
N HIS A 93 11.41 -7.11 -28.16
CA HIS A 93 11.45 -6.50 -26.83
C HIS A 93 12.54 -7.05 -25.90
N ARG A 94 13.40 -7.95 -26.38
CA ARG A 94 14.58 -8.45 -25.66
C ARG A 94 15.88 -8.31 -26.45
N ARG A 95 15.89 -7.42 -27.44
CA ARG A 95 17.13 -7.07 -28.15
C ARG A 95 17.97 -6.10 -27.32
N ALA A 96 19.26 -6.04 -27.60
CA ALA A 96 20.13 -5.02 -27.05
C ALA A 96 19.53 -3.60 -27.26
N GLY A 97 19.69 -2.75 -26.25
CA GLY A 97 19.14 -1.40 -26.18
C GLY A 97 17.65 -1.30 -25.81
N GLN A 98 16.93 -2.42 -25.65
CA GLN A 98 15.55 -2.38 -25.17
C GLN A 98 15.51 -2.16 -23.66
N SER A 99 14.54 -1.39 -23.18
CA SER A 99 14.41 -1.12 -21.74
C SER A 99 14.06 -2.38 -20.95
N VAL A 100 14.44 -2.37 -19.69
CA VAL A 100 14.05 -3.39 -18.71
C VAL A 100 13.48 -2.71 -17.50
N LEU A 101 12.52 -3.38 -16.88
CA LEU A 101 11.93 -2.91 -15.65
C LEU A 101 12.41 -3.76 -14.49
N LEU A 102 12.70 -3.11 -13.37
CA LEU A 102 12.82 -3.78 -12.08
C LEU A 102 11.45 -3.81 -11.44
N LYS A 103 11.02 -4.99 -11.00
CA LYS A 103 9.69 -5.19 -10.42
C LYS A 103 9.78 -5.71 -9.00
N VAL A 104 8.95 -5.14 -8.12
CA VAL A 104 8.70 -5.62 -6.77
C VAL A 104 7.58 -6.65 -6.78
N SER A 105 7.77 -7.72 -6.02
CA SER A 105 6.71 -8.64 -5.62
C SER A 105 6.76 -8.85 -4.13
N MET A 106 5.73 -8.39 -3.44
CA MET A 106 5.45 -8.78 -2.07
C MET A 106 4.83 -10.18 -2.08
N LYS A 107 5.60 -11.19 -1.66
CA LYS A 107 5.02 -12.50 -1.38
C LYS A 107 4.32 -12.44 -0.04
N VAL A 108 3.18 -13.11 0.03
CA VAL A 108 2.50 -13.42 1.28
C VAL A 108 2.71 -14.90 1.47
N GLY A 109 3.58 -15.30 2.40
CA GLY A 109 3.62 -16.70 2.83
C GLY A 109 2.32 -17.11 3.53
N ASP A 110 2.24 -18.38 3.92
CA ASP A 110 1.05 -18.89 4.61
C ASP A 110 0.89 -18.27 6.02
N ASN A 111 1.97 -17.71 6.59
CA ASN A 111 1.94 -16.90 7.81
C ASN A 111 2.12 -15.41 7.49
N TRP A 112 1.51 -14.55 8.32
CA TRP A 112 1.60 -13.09 8.18
C TRP A 112 3.02 -12.54 8.34
N GLU A 113 3.90 -13.29 8.99
CA GLU A 113 5.32 -12.95 9.23
C GLU A 113 6.23 -13.32 8.03
N ASP A 114 5.70 -14.03 7.03
CA ASP A 114 6.43 -14.45 5.83
C ASP A 114 6.22 -13.44 4.67
N VAL A 115 6.20 -12.15 4.98
CA VAL A 115 6.22 -11.12 3.93
C VAL A 115 7.65 -11.01 3.42
N ASP A 116 7.87 -11.33 2.14
CA ASP A 116 9.18 -11.11 1.52
C ASP A 116 9.04 -10.25 0.27
N ALA A 117 9.64 -9.05 0.32
CA ALA A 117 9.83 -8.21 -0.85
C ALA A 117 10.92 -8.83 -1.73
N SER A 118 10.51 -9.41 -2.86
CA SER A 118 11.41 -9.92 -3.89
C SER A 118 11.49 -8.94 -5.06
N PHE A 119 12.71 -8.72 -5.56
CA PHE A 119 12.96 -7.90 -6.75
C PHE A 119 13.39 -8.79 -7.90
N PHE A 120 12.86 -8.55 -9.09
CA PHE A 120 13.28 -9.27 -10.29
C PHE A 120 13.09 -8.43 -11.54
N TRP A 121 13.90 -8.73 -12.54
CA TRP A 121 13.82 -8.10 -13.86
C TRP A 121 12.66 -8.64 -14.67
N VAL A 122 12.02 -7.74 -15.40
CA VAL A 122 11.04 -8.04 -16.43
C VAL A 122 11.36 -7.27 -17.71
N ASP A 123 10.99 -7.83 -18.85
CA ASP A 123 11.06 -7.12 -20.12
C ASP A 123 10.03 -5.97 -20.18
N GLN A 124 10.09 -5.10 -21.20
CA GLN A 124 9.16 -3.98 -21.38
C GLN A 124 7.68 -4.40 -21.40
N GLN A 125 7.38 -5.67 -21.64
CA GLN A 125 6.01 -6.20 -21.62
C GLN A 125 5.61 -6.75 -20.23
N GLY A 126 6.46 -6.60 -19.21
CA GLY A 126 6.22 -7.08 -17.85
C GLY A 126 6.46 -8.58 -17.67
N HIS A 127 7.07 -9.27 -18.64
CA HIS A 127 7.33 -10.70 -18.51
C HIS A 127 8.68 -10.98 -17.85
N ARG A 128 8.64 -11.83 -16.82
CA ARG A 128 9.83 -12.42 -16.21
C ARG A 128 10.48 -13.46 -17.13
N GLY A 129 11.79 -13.60 -17.05
CA GLY A 129 12.54 -14.73 -17.62
C GLY A 129 13.80 -14.97 -16.79
N SER A 130 14.19 -16.23 -16.60
CA SER A 130 15.43 -16.58 -15.90
C SER A 130 16.67 -16.04 -16.60
N GLU A 131 16.55 -15.76 -17.90
CA GLU A 131 17.60 -15.20 -18.75
C GLU A 131 17.80 -13.69 -18.56
N LEU A 132 16.83 -13.00 -17.95
CA LEU A 132 16.96 -11.59 -17.57
C LEU A 132 17.72 -11.51 -16.23
N SER A 133 19.04 -11.47 -16.32
CA SER A 133 19.96 -11.36 -15.18
C SER A 133 20.66 -10.01 -15.16
N ASN A 134 21.21 -9.63 -14.00
CA ASN A 134 21.98 -8.38 -13.83
C ASN A 134 23.11 -8.25 -14.87
N ALA A 135 23.71 -9.36 -15.31
CA ALA A 135 24.81 -9.35 -16.27
C ALA A 135 24.38 -8.86 -17.67
N SER A 136 23.08 -8.95 -17.99
CA SER A 136 22.55 -8.56 -19.30
C SER A 136 21.96 -7.14 -19.31
N ILE A 137 22.14 -6.37 -18.24
CA ILE A 137 21.43 -5.11 -18.00
C ILE A 137 22.43 -4.02 -17.66
N ASP A 138 22.36 -2.92 -18.40
CA ASP A 138 22.99 -1.66 -18.04
C ASP A 138 21.97 -0.80 -17.31
N ILE A 139 22.21 -0.56 -16.02
CA ILE A 139 21.37 0.29 -15.18
C ILE A 139 21.62 1.75 -15.59
N GLU A 140 20.54 2.50 -15.83
CA GLU A 140 20.62 3.91 -16.21
C GLU A 140 21.09 4.78 -15.03
N GLY A 141 21.83 5.86 -15.36
CA GLY A 141 22.15 6.92 -14.40
C GLY A 141 23.22 6.61 -13.35
N ASP A 142 24.13 5.67 -13.61
CA ASP A 142 25.19 5.23 -12.69
C ASP A 142 24.66 4.66 -11.35
N LEU A 143 23.37 4.33 -11.27
CA LEU A 143 22.78 3.73 -10.07
C LEU A 143 23.35 2.33 -9.81
N THR A 144 23.64 2.05 -8.55
CA THR A 144 23.85 0.68 -8.10
C THR A 144 22.53 -0.09 -8.10
N LEU A 145 22.60 -1.42 -8.13
CA LEU A 145 21.40 -2.27 -8.05
C LEU A 145 20.60 -2.02 -6.76
N ASP A 146 21.27 -1.70 -5.65
CA ASP A 146 20.60 -1.49 -4.38
C ASP A 146 19.88 -0.13 -4.35
N GLU A 147 20.45 0.91 -4.97
CA GLU A 147 19.75 2.19 -5.18
C GLU A 147 18.54 2.02 -6.11
N ALA A 148 18.68 1.26 -7.20
CA ALA A 148 17.54 0.96 -8.06
C ALA A 148 16.42 0.20 -7.33
N LYS A 149 16.76 -0.74 -6.44
CA LYS A 149 15.77 -1.40 -5.58
C LYS A 149 15.11 -0.40 -4.64
N ALA A 150 15.88 0.51 -4.04
CA ALA A 150 15.37 1.61 -3.20
C ALA A 150 14.31 2.43 -3.94
N GLU A 151 14.60 2.86 -5.15
CA GLU A 151 13.67 3.62 -5.98
C GLU A 151 12.39 2.85 -6.31
N VAL A 152 12.52 1.58 -6.75
CA VAL A 152 11.33 0.77 -7.06
C VAL A 152 10.53 0.43 -5.80
N GLY A 153 11.19 0.24 -4.66
CA GLY A 153 10.55 0.04 -3.36
C GLY A 153 9.71 1.24 -2.95
N MET A 154 10.29 2.45 -2.99
CA MET A 154 9.56 3.70 -2.70
C MET A 154 8.37 3.90 -3.65
N HIS A 155 8.57 3.64 -4.94
CA HIS A 155 7.50 3.73 -5.92
C HIS A 155 6.36 2.75 -5.62
N TYR A 156 6.69 1.51 -5.29
CA TYR A 156 5.71 0.52 -4.85
C TYR A 156 4.93 1.00 -3.62
N ASP A 157 5.64 1.51 -2.60
CA ASP A 157 5.04 1.93 -1.33
C ASP A 157 4.07 3.10 -1.51
N ILE A 158 4.41 4.08 -2.34
CA ILE A 158 3.52 5.20 -2.69
C ILE A 158 2.24 4.67 -3.35
N ASN A 159 2.37 3.80 -4.35
CA ASN A 159 1.22 3.25 -5.08
C ASN A 159 0.37 2.32 -4.21
N GLU A 160 0.98 1.54 -3.31
CA GLU A 160 0.24 0.68 -2.39
C GLU A 160 -0.51 1.51 -1.34
N LYS A 161 0.12 2.59 -0.82
CA LYS A 161 -0.53 3.56 0.07
C LYS A 161 -1.75 4.19 -0.58
N GLU A 162 -1.66 4.59 -1.85
CA GLU A 162 -2.80 5.12 -2.59
C GLU A 162 -3.88 4.07 -2.84
N ARG A 163 -3.49 2.90 -3.36
CA ARG A 163 -4.42 1.85 -3.79
C ARG A 163 -5.17 1.22 -2.61
N VAL A 164 -4.45 0.74 -1.60
CA VAL A 164 -5.04 0.05 -0.44
C VAL A 164 -5.51 1.06 0.58
N GLY A 165 -4.68 2.06 0.90
CA GLY A 165 -5.03 3.08 1.88
C GLY A 165 -6.23 3.92 1.44
N GLY A 166 -6.30 4.29 0.15
CA GLY A 166 -7.47 4.96 -0.43
C GLY A 166 -8.73 4.12 -0.34
N TRP A 167 -8.65 2.83 -0.69
CA TRP A 167 -9.80 1.93 -0.60
C TRP A 167 -10.30 1.71 0.85
N ASN A 168 -9.38 1.56 1.80
CA ASN A 168 -9.73 1.48 3.23
C ASN A 168 -10.43 2.76 3.71
N TRP A 169 -9.94 3.93 3.27
CA TRP A 169 -10.58 5.21 3.55
C TRP A 169 -12.02 5.26 3.00
N ASP A 170 -12.22 4.85 1.75
CA ASP A 170 -13.55 4.84 1.13
C ASP A 170 -14.54 3.94 1.87
N LYS A 171 -14.06 2.77 2.35
CA LYS A 171 -14.84 1.86 3.21
C LYS A 171 -15.26 2.51 4.53
N VAL A 172 -14.30 3.07 5.26
CA VAL A 172 -14.55 3.70 6.55
C VAL A 172 -15.47 4.92 6.40
N VAL A 173 -15.30 5.72 5.35
CA VAL A 173 -16.18 6.86 5.04
C VAL A 173 -17.60 6.37 4.74
N HIS A 174 -17.76 5.32 3.96
CA HIS A 174 -19.08 4.74 3.67
C HIS A 174 -19.78 4.25 4.94
N TRP A 175 -19.07 3.53 5.79
CA TRP A 175 -19.59 3.08 7.10
C TRP A 175 -19.92 4.25 8.02
N GLY A 176 -19.04 5.26 8.08
CA GLY A 176 -19.25 6.51 8.79
C GLY A 176 -20.52 7.25 8.37
N ARG A 177 -20.71 7.41 7.05
CA ARG A 177 -21.92 7.99 6.47
C ARG A 177 -23.16 7.18 6.83
N TYR A 178 -23.07 5.86 6.82
CA TYR A 178 -24.19 4.99 7.21
C TYR A 178 -24.57 5.18 8.68
N ARG A 179 -23.59 5.21 9.59
CA ARG A 179 -23.82 5.53 11.01
C ARG A 179 -24.44 6.92 11.19
N LEU A 180 -23.93 7.92 10.47
CA LEU A 180 -24.43 9.30 10.53
C LEU A 180 -25.86 9.45 9.99
N VAL A 181 -26.22 8.73 8.92
CA VAL A 181 -27.60 8.70 8.41
C VAL A 181 -28.55 8.11 9.45
N ASN A 182 -28.19 6.98 10.07
CA ASN A 182 -29.01 6.37 11.13
C ASN A 182 -29.15 7.32 12.33
N PHE A 183 -28.08 8.00 12.72
CA PHE A 183 -28.11 9.02 13.77
C PHE A 183 -29.07 10.17 13.41
N ALA A 184 -28.99 10.73 12.20
CA ALA A 184 -29.86 11.82 11.74
C ALA A 184 -31.34 11.43 11.68
N GLN A 185 -31.63 10.14 11.46
CA GLN A 185 -32.99 9.58 11.47
C GLN A 185 -33.46 9.19 12.87
N GLN A 186 -32.65 9.41 13.91
CA GLN A 186 -32.91 8.98 15.30
C GLN A 186 -33.11 7.46 15.41
N LEU A 187 -32.45 6.71 14.53
CA LEU A 187 -32.41 5.25 14.56
C LEU A 187 -31.25 4.78 15.44
N ARG A 188 -31.29 3.50 15.83
CA ARG A 188 -30.16 2.86 16.49
C ARG A 188 -28.97 2.88 15.54
N VAL A 189 -27.85 3.46 15.96
CA VAL A 189 -26.59 3.39 15.22
C VAL A 189 -26.06 1.95 15.30
N PRO A 190 -25.96 1.24 14.16
CA PRO A 190 -25.44 -0.11 14.14
C PRO A 190 -23.90 -0.10 14.19
N ASN A 191 -23.33 -1.05 14.92
CA ASN A 191 -21.90 -1.37 14.90
C ASN A 191 -21.76 -2.81 14.37
N THR A 192 -22.10 -2.99 13.09
CA THR A 192 -22.17 -4.31 12.43
C THR A 192 -21.24 -4.40 11.22
N GLU A 193 -20.37 -3.41 11.06
CA GLU A 193 -19.42 -3.36 9.96
C GLU A 193 -18.37 -4.45 10.10
N ASP A 194 -18.07 -5.13 8.99
CA ASP A 194 -17.01 -6.12 8.93
C ASP A 194 -15.66 -5.43 8.73
N VAL A 195 -15.04 -5.02 9.84
CA VAL A 195 -13.72 -4.38 9.83
C VAL A 195 -12.61 -5.28 9.29
N SER A 196 -12.83 -6.60 9.18
CA SER A 196 -11.88 -7.54 8.55
C SER A 196 -11.80 -7.39 7.03
N GLU A 197 -12.74 -6.65 6.43
CA GLU A 197 -12.65 -6.27 5.02
C GLU A 197 -11.44 -5.36 4.76
N LEU A 198 -11.08 -4.48 5.72
CA LEU A 198 -9.93 -3.59 5.60
C LEU A 198 -8.65 -4.39 5.36
N LYS A 199 -7.77 -3.86 4.51
CA LYS A 199 -6.53 -4.54 4.12
C LYS A 199 -5.33 -3.79 4.68
N GLN A 200 -4.42 -4.52 5.32
CA GLN A 200 -3.14 -3.98 5.72
C GLN A 200 -2.38 -3.46 4.50
N ILE A 201 -1.92 -2.21 4.54
CA ILE A 201 -0.94 -1.69 3.61
C ILE A 201 0.38 -2.39 3.90
N ARG A 202 1.00 -2.97 2.87
CA ARG A 202 2.27 -3.67 2.98
C ARG A 202 3.33 -2.84 2.30
N LEU A 203 4.37 -2.49 3.04
CA LEU A 203 5.44 -1.63 2.56
C LEU A 203 6.72 -2.44 2.38
N VAL A 204 7.50 -2.09 1.35
CA VAL A 204 8.86 -2.58 1.16
C VAL A 204 9.77 -2.00 2.23
N GLU A 205 9.56 -0.74 2.61
CA GLU A 205 10.29 -0.06 3.69
C GLU A 205 10.19 -0.83 5.02
N GLU A 206 8.97 -1.27 5.38
CA GLU A 206 8.71 -2.07 6.59
C GLU A 206 9.54 -3.35 6.59
N HIS A 207 9.57 -4.06 5.46
CA HIS A 207 10.36 -5.27 5.29
C HIS A 207 11.87 -5.03 5.43
N TRP A 208 12.37 -3.89 4.97
CA TRP A 208 13.79 -3.55 5.08
C TRP A 208 14.21 -3.20 6.49
N LEU A 209 13.35 -2.49 7.22
CA LEU A 209 13.58 -2.20 8.64
C LEU A 209 13.62 -3.48 9.47
N GLU A 210 12.67 -4.40 9.27
CA GLU A 210 12.66 -5.70 9.95
C GLU A 210 13.93 -6.52 9.65
N LYS A 211 14.34 -6.58 8.38
CA LYS A 211 15.58 -7.29 8.00
C LYS A 211 16.84 -6.66 8.59
N GLU A 212 16.91 -5.33 8.63
CA GLU A 212 18.07 -4.65 9.23
C GLU A 212 18.09 -4.85 10.75
N GLU A 213 16.95 -4.79 11.43
CA GLU A 213 16.85 -5.07 12.87
C GLU A 213 17.26 -6.51 13.19
N LEU A 214 16.78 -7.49 12.41
CA LEU A 214 17.21 -8.88 12.52
C LEU A 214 18.73 -9.05 12.29
N ARG A 215 19.29 -8.33 11.32
CA ARG A 215 20.74 -8.34 11.05
C ARG A 215 21.54 -7.78 12.23
N GLN A 216 21.12 -6.64 12.78
CA GLN A 216 21.77 -6.04 13.95
C GLN A 216 21.67 -6.95 15.18
N ASN A 217 20.51 -7.56 15.41
CA ASN A 217 20.32 -8.52 16.50
C ASN A 217 21.22 -9.76 16.34
N PHE A 218 21.40 -10.27 15.12
CA PHE A 218 22.33 -11.37 14.86
C PHE A 218 23.79 -10.96 15.11
N LEU A 219 24.22 -9.80 14.61
CA LEU A 219 25.58 -9.29 14.80
C LEU A 219 25.91 -9.05 16.28
N ASN A 220 24.97 -8.47 17.04
CA ASN A 220 25.11 -8.25 18.48
C ASN A 220 25.21 -9.59 19.24
N ASN A 221 24.41 -10.59 18.84
CA ASN A 221 24.49 -11.93 19.42
C ASN A 221 25.80 -12.66 19.08
N GLU A 222 26.33 -12.50 17.86
CA GLU A 222 27.65 -13.04 17.51
C GLU A 222 28.79 -12.38 18.30
N GLN A 223 28.72 -11.06 18.55
CA GLN A 223 29.69 -10.35 19.40
C GLN A 223 29.63 -10.85 20.84
N LEU A 224 28.43 -11.02 21.41
CA LEU A 224 28.21 -11.61 22.74
C LEU A 224 28.75 -13.05 22.85
N LEU A 225 28.66 -13.84 21.78
CA LEU A 225 29.18 -15.22 21.73
C LEU A 225 30.69 -15.30 21.53
N ARG A 226 31.33 -14.24 21.02
CA ARG A 226 32.78 -14.17 20.80
C ARG A 226 33.57 -13.62 21.99
N GLY A 227 32.89 -13.09 23.01
CA GLY A 227 33.50 -12.77 24.30
C GLY A 227 34.47 -11.58 24.29
N ASP A 228 34.08 -10.49 23.63
CA ASP A 228 34.63 -9.15 23.88
C ASP A 228 33.73 -8.37 24.85
#